data_AF-A0A527FTX7-F1
#
_entry.id   AF-A0A527FTX7-F1
#
_cell.length_a   1.000
_cell.length_b   1.000
_cell.length_c   1.000
_cell.angle_alpha   90.00
_cell.angle_beta   90.00
_cell.angle_gamma   90.00
#
_symmetry.space_group_name_H-M   'P 1'
#
loop_
_entity.id
_entity.type
_entity.pdbx_description
1 polymer ?
#
loop_
_entity_poly.entity_id
_entity_poly.type
_entity_poly.pdbx_seq_one_letter_code
_entity_poly.pdbx_strand_id
1 'polypeptide(L)'
;AFKENVVAYWGGGAESQSVLLNGEASMAIVWSTRASLIEQDSGGKIKFIWDQGLISPGALAVLKGNPGGKDAAMKFIASAQDP
;
A
#
# COMPACT_ATOMS: atom_id res chain seq x y z
N ALA A 1 22.45 -2.00 -11.33
CA ALA A 1 23.40 -1.08 -10.67
C ALA A 1 22.94 -0.71 -9.24
N PHE A 2 21.68 -0.36 -8.99
CA PHE A 2 21.25 0.14 -7.67
C PHE A 2 21.02 -0.92 -6.58
N LYS A 3 20.92 -2.21 -6.93
CA LYS A 3 20.53 -3.31 -6.02
C LYS A 3 21.32 -3.35 -4.70
N GLU A 4 22.62 -3.07 -4.74
CA GLU A 4 23.52 -3.04 -3.56
C GLU A 4 23.09 -1.99 -2.50
N ASN A 5 22.30 -0.98 -2.88
CA ASN A 5 21.82 0.09 -1.99
C ASN A 5 20.40 -0.19 -1.45
N VAL A 6 19.80 -1.34 -1.78
CA VAL A 6 18.45 -1.70 -1.33
C VAL A 6 18.56 -2.45 -0.02
N VAL A 7 18.20 -1.78 1.07
CA VAL A 7 18.29 -2.34 2.44
C VAL A 7 17.16 -3.33 2.76
N ALA A 8 16.00 -3.19 2.10
CA ALA A 8 14.84 -4.04 2.35
C ALA A 8 13.95 -4.19 1.10
N TYR A 9 13.38 -5.39 0.94
CA TYR A 9 12.27 -5.69 0.04
C TYR A 9 11.07 -6.05 0.91
N TRP A 10 10.29 -5.04 1.28
CA TRP A 10 9.20 -5.21 2.25
C TRP A 10 8.12 -6.15 1.71
N GLY A 11 7.65 -7.08 2.55
CA GLY A 11 6.58 -8.01 2.26
C GLY A 11 5.19 -7.47 2.64
N GLY A 12 5.13 -6.47 3.53
CA GLY A 12 3.89 -5.82 3.94
C GLY A 12 4.05 -4.34 4.27
N GLY A 13 2.94 -3.60 4.25
CA GLY A 13 2.98 -2.14 4.44
C GLY A 13 3.51 -1.68 5.81
N ALA A 14 3.30 -2.48 6.87
CA ALA A 14 3.84 -2.18 8.20
C ALA A 14 5.37 -2.24 8.25
N GLU A 15 5.98 -3.22 7.55
CA GLU A 15 7.43 -3.36 7.46
C GLU A 15 8.05 -2.13 6.79
N SER A 16 7.44 -1.64 5.70
CA SER A 16 7.93 -0.45 5.00
C SER A 16 7.93 0.82 5.88
N GLN A 17 6.98 0.91 6.82
CA GLN A 17 6.89 2.02 7.78
C GLN A 17 7.98 1.92 8.84
N SER A 18 8.22 0.74 9.42
CA SER A 18 9.26 0.55 10.44
C SER A 18 10.65 0.85 9.89
N VAL A 19 10.98 0.39 8.69
CA VAL A 19 12.30 0.62 8.05
C VAL A 19 12.62 2.11 7.91
N LEU A 20 11.61 2.93 7.60
CA LEU A 20 11.76 4.39 7.48
C LEU A 20 11.82 5.08 8.84
N LEU A 21 10.94 4.73 9.77
CA LEU A 21 10.89 5.37 11.11
C LEU A 21 12.12 5.05 11.96
N ASN A 22 12.72 3.88 11.79
CA ASN A 22 13.97 3.48 12.45
C ASN A 22 15.21 4.11 11.80
N GLY A 23 15.07 4.72 10.62
CA GLY A 23 16.19 5.29 9.87
C GLY A 23 17.07 4.26 9.15
N GLU A 24 16.61 3.03 8.97
CA GLU A 24 17.33 1.97 8.25
C GLU A 24 17.39 2.28 6.74
N ALA A 25 16.31 2.84 6.19
CA ALA A 25 16.29 3.41 4.84
C ALA A 25 16.14 4.94 4.90
N SER A 26 16.85 5.64 4.03
CA SER A 26 16.72 7.09 3.85
C SER A 26 15.56 7.48 2.91
N MET A 27 15.10 6.54 2.08
CA MET A 27 14.01 6.73 1.12
C MET A 27 13.37 5.38 0.78
N ALA A 28 12.11 5.39 0.37
CA ALA A 28 11.41 4.18 -0.07
C ALA A 28 10.32 4.51 -1.10
N ILE A 29 9.99 3.50 -1.91
CA ILE A 29 8.75 3.45 -2.69
C ILE A 29 7.74 2.66 -1.87
N VAL A 30 6.64 3.30 -1.49
CA VAL A 30 5.61 2.74 -0.60
C VAL A 30 4.21 3.10 -1.10
N TRP A 31 3.19 2.40 -0.60
CA TRP A 31 1.81 2.79 -0.84
C TRP A 31 1.51 4.16 -0.23
N SER A 32 0.77 5.01 -0.94
CA SER A 32 0.47 6.39 -0.50
C SER A 32 -0.23 6.45 0.85
N THR A 33 -1.11 5.50 1.16
CA THR A 33 -1.76 5.40 2.48
C THR A 33 -0.75 5.16 3.61
N ARG A 34 0.34 4.43 3.34
CA ARG A 34 1.45 4.25 4.30
C ARG A 34 2.30 5.51 4.38
N ALA A 35 2.57 6.16 3.26
CA ALA A 35 3.32 7.42 3.24
C ALA A 35 2.65 8.49 4.10
N SER A 36 1.32 8.63 4.04
CA SER A 36 0.57 9.57 4.87
C SER A 36 0.67 9.26 6.37
N LEU A 37 0.61 7.98 6.75
CA LEU A 37 0.80 7.56 8.16
C LEU A 37 2.24 7.83 8.62
N ILE A 38 3.23 7.54 7.80
CA ILE A 38 4.65 7.80 8.11
C ILE A 38 4.90 9.29 8.32
N GLU A 39 4.33 10.16 7.48
CA GLU A 39 4.45 11.61 7.64
C GLU A 39 3.82 12.07 8.96
N GLN A 40 2.63 11.56 9.30
CA GLN A 40 1.97 11.86 10.57
C GLN A 40 2.78 11.36 11.77
N ASP A 41 3.18 10.10 11.79
CA ASP A 41 3.85 9.44 12.90
C ASP A 41 5.28 9.98 13.13
N SER A 42 5.94 10.45 12.05
CA SER A 42 7.25 11.10 12.15
C SER A 42 7.17 12.57 12.56
N GLY A 43 5.97 13.14 12.72
CA GLY A 43 5.77 14.56 12.98
C GLY A 43 6.27 15.44 11.83
N GLY A 44 6.12 14.98 10.59
CA GLY A 44 6.54 15.68 9.38
C GLY A 44 8.03 15.65 9.07
N LYS A 45 8.82 14.87 9.82
CA LYS A 45 10.26 14.67 9.54
C LYS A 45 10.49 13.85 8.28
N ILE A 46 9.58 12.93 7.99
CA ILE A 46 9.57 12.15 6.75
C ILE A 46 8.38 12.65 5.93
N LYS A 47 8.63 12.96 4.65
CA LYS A 47 7.63 13.47 3.72
C LYS A 47 7.57 12.60 2.47
N PHE A 48 6.49 12.71 1.72
CA PHE A 48 6.36 12.08 0.42
C PHE A 48 5.96 13.08 -0.65
N ILE A 49 6.24 12.74 -1.90
CA ILE A 49 5.89 13.53 -3.07
C ILE A 49 5.09 12.66 -4.03
N TRP A 50 4.34 13.32 -4.92
CA TRP A 50 3.60 12.65 -5.99
C TRP A 50 4.37 12.62 -7.31
N ASP A 51 5.48 13.35 -7.42
CA ASP A 51 6.29 13.37 -8.64
C ASP A 51 6.80 11.96 -8.96
N GLN A 52 6.63 11.55 -10.22
CA GLN A 52 6.91 10.21 -10.71
C GLN A 52 6.16 9.07 -9.95
N GLY A 53 5.06 9.39 -9.28
CA GLY A 53 4.23 8.41 -8.59
C GLY A 53 3.54 7.43 -9.52
N LEU A 54 3.18 6.27 -8.98
CA LEU A 54 2.42 5.24 -9.67
C LEU A 54 0.97 5.24 -9.17
N ILE A 55 0.02 5.39 -10.10
CA ILE A 55 -1.41 5.26 -9.81
C ILE A 55 -1.85 3.87 -10.23
N SER A 56 -2.43 3.12 -9.28
CA SER A 56 -3.04 1.83 -9.54
C SER A 56 -4.44 1.79 -8.91
N PRO A 57 -5.50 1.53 -9.68
CA PRO A 57 -6.83 1.33 -9.10
C PRO A 57 -6.87 0.03 -8.30
N GLY A 58 -7.56 0.06 -7.16
CA GLY A 58 -7.95 -1.16 -6.46
C GLY A 58 -9.08 -1.87 -7.21
N ALA A 59 -9.13 -3.20 -7.14
CA ALA A 59 -10.19 -4.00 -7.76
C ALA A 59 -10.62 -5.12 -6.82
N LEU A 60 -11.91 -5.43 -6.85
CA LEU A 60 -12.49 -6.64 -6.24
C LEU A 60 -12.73 -7.67 -7.34
N ALA A 61 -12.36 -8.92 -7.10
CA ALA A 61 -12.55 -10.02 -8.03
C ALA A 61 -13.32 -11.18 -7.37
N VAL A 62 -14.11 -11.90 -8.17
CA VAL A 62 -14.83 -13.09 -7.72
C VAL A 62 -14.10 -14.34 -8.20
N LEU A 63 -13.60 -15.14 -7.25
CA LEU A 63 -12.94 -16.40 -7.56
C LEU A 63 -13.94 -17.42 -8.13
N LYS A 64 -13.50 -18.16 -9.15
CA LYS A 64 -14.27 -19.27 -9.73
C LYS A 64 -14.43 -20.38 -8.68
N GLY A 65 -15.67 -20.86 -8.50
CA GLY A 65 -15.98 -21.89 -7.51
C GLY A 65 -15.94 -21.42 -6.06
N ASN A 66 -16.06 -20.12 -5.79
CA ASN A 66 -16.08 -19.61 -4.43
C ASN A 66 -17.26 -20.23 -3.61
N PRO A 67 -17.04 -20.58 -2.34
CA PRO A 67 -18.03 -21.29 -1.52
C PRO A 67 -19.23 -20.41 -1.12
N GLY A 68 -19.09 -19.08 -1.19
CA GLY A 68 -20.18 -18.13 -0.89
C GLY A 68 -21.18 -17.92 -2.02
N GLY A 69 -20.90 -18.47 -3.22
CA GLY A 69 -21.72 -18.31 -4.40
C GLY A 69 -21.53 -16.95 -5.09
N LYS A 70 -21.70 -16.95 -6.42
CA LYS A 70 -21.55 -15.75 -7.26
C LYS A 70 -22.48 -14.61 -6.82
N ASP A 71 -23.74 -14.91 -6.53
CA ASP A 71 -24.75 -13.88 -6.30
C ASP A 71 -24.51 -13.09 -5.02
N ALA A 72 -24.10 -13.76 -3.94
CA ALA A 72 -23.75 -13.09 -2.68
C ALA A 72 -22.51 -12.20 -2.86
N ALA A 73 -21.48 -12.71 -3.54
CA ALA A 73 -20.27 -11.93 -3.83
C ALA A 73 -20.56 -10.68 -4.67
N MET A 74 -21.39 -10.81 -5.71
CA MET A 74 -21.76 -9.66 -6.57
C MET A 74 -22.63 -8.64 -5.84
N LYS A 75 -23.55 -9.07 -4.95
CA LYS A 75 -24.32 -8.16 -4.08
C LYS A 75 -23.41 -7.35 -3.16
N PHE A 76 -22.42 -8.00 -2.55
CA PHE A 76 -21.42 -7.31 -1.72
C PHE A 76 -20.62 -6.29 -2.53
N ILE A 77 -20.08 -6.69 -3.69
CA ILE A 77 -19.32 -5.79 -4.57
C ILE A 77 -20.17 -4.58 -4.98
N ALA A 78 -21.46 -4.75 -5.27
CA ALA A 78 -22.35 -3.64 -5.57
C ALA A 78 -22.50 -2.69 -4.36
N SER A 79 -22.72 -3.22 -3.16
CA SER A 79 -22.84 -2.41 -1.94
C SER A 79 -21.54 -1.67 -1.56
N ALA A 80 -20.38 -2.22 -1.91
CA ALA A 80 -19.08 -1.62 -1.64
C ALA A 80 -18.68 -0.50 -2.64
N GLN A 81 -19.51 -0.25 -3.66
CA GLN A 81 -19.28 0.77 -4.69
C GLN A 81 -20.31 1.91 -4.63
N ASP A 82 -21.22 1.90 -3.66
CA ASP A 82 -22.16 3.00 -3.41
C ASP A 82 -21.37 4.21 -2.87
N PRO A 83 -21.36 5.37 -3.57
CA PRO A 83 -20.53 6.53 -3.22
C PRO A 83 -20.80 7.15 -1.84
#